data_AF-A0A353YDU0-F1
#
_entry.id   AF-A0A353YDU0-F1
#
_cell.length_a   1.000
_cell.length_b   1.000
_cell.length_c   1.000
_cell.angle_alpha   90.00
_cell.angle_beta   90.00
_cell.angle_gamma   90.00
#
_symmetry.space_group_name_H-M   'P 1'
#
loop_
_entity.id
_entity.type
_entity.pdbx_description
1 polymer ?
#
loop_
_entity_poly.entity_id
_entity_poly.type
_entity_poly.pdbx_seq_one_letter_code
_entity_poly.pdbx_strand_id
1 'polypeptide(L)'
;MPHQIERKFAFGPSALDDLARAFDSAWKELSAQGVEMNSEEQLRCIRTKLAQRIMEYATEGEHGVGHLKEFGLQGLPHLCAHGVRLSKRSRRSFLS
;
A
#
# COMPACT_ATOMS: atom_id res chain seq x y z
N MET A 1 11.43 -23.85 -30.27
CA MET A 1 11.39 -23.31 -28.90
C MET A 1 9.93 -23.19 -28.51
N PRO A 2 9.41 -23.94 -27.52
CA PRO A 2 8.02 -23.79 -27.13
C PRO A 2 7.85 -22.43 -26.44
N HIS A 3 6.95 -21.60 -26.95
CA HIS A 3 6.56 -20.34 -26.33
C HIS A 3 5.91 -20.68 -24.99
N GLN A 4 6.58 -20.36 -23.87
CA GLN A 4 5.94 -20.41 -22.57
C GLN A 4 4.85 -19.34 -22.55
N ILE A 5 3.59 -19.79 -22.60
CA ILE A 5 2.46 -18.93 -22.31
C ILE A 5 2.60 -18.55 -20.84
N GLU A 6 3.02 -17.31 -20.58
CA GLU A 6 2.98 -16.72 -19.24
C GLU A 6 1.56 -16.91 -18.70
N ARG A 7 1.43 -17.73 -17.67
CA ARG A 7 0.16 -17.89 -16.95
C ARG A 7 -0.17 -16.53 -16.35
N LYS A 8 -1.05 -15.78 -17.03
CA LYS A 8 -1.73 -14.64 -16.43
C LYS A 8 -2.49 -15.16 -15.23
N PHE A 9 -1.94 -14.96 -14.03
CA PHE A 9 -2.63 -15.22 -12.78
C PHE A 9 -3.90 -14.37 -12.79
N ALA A 10 -5.06 -15.02 -12.92
CA ALA A 10 -6.34 -14.38 -12.80
C ALA A 10 -6.81 -14.55 -11.35
N PHE A 11 -6.97 -13.44 -10.64
CA PHE A 11 -7.54 -13.47 -9.29
C PHE A 11 -9.01 -13.86 -9.36
N GLY A 12 -9.40 -14.85 -8.55
CA GLY A 12 -10.81 -15.17 -8.37
C GLY A 12 -11.56 -14.04 -7.62
N PRO A 13 -12.90 -14.03 -7.65
CA PRO A 13 -13.71 -13.00 -6.98
C PRO A 13 -13.36 -12.81 -5.49
N SER A 14 -13.15 -13.92 -4.78
CA SER A 14 -12.76 -13.91 -3.36
C SER A 14 -11.40 -13.25 -3.14
N ALA A 15 -10.44 -13.54 -4.01
CA ALA A 15 -9.11 -12.93 -3.92
C ALA A 15 -9.15 -11.44 -4.26
N LEU A 16 -10.03 -11.01 -5.17
CA LEU A 16 -10.24 -9.58 -5.45
C LEU A 16 -10.83 -8.84 -4.24
N ASP A 17 -11.79 -9.45 -3.52
CA ASP A 17 -12.32 -8.89 -2.28
C ASP A 17 -11.24 -8.76 -1.19
N ASP A 18 -10.39 -9.77 -1.04
CA ASP A 18 -9.29 -9.76 -0.07
C ASP A 18 -8.23 -8.70 -0.41
N LEU A 19 -7.88 -8.56 -1.69
CA LEU A 19 -7.01 -7.50 -2.21
C LEU A 19 -7.59 -6.11 -1.95
N ALA A 20 -8.88 -5.91 -2.23
CA ALA A 20 -9.55 -4.63 -2.00
C ALA A 20 -9.57 -4.26 -0.51
N ARG A 21 -9.88 -5.23 0.37
CA ARG A 21 -9.86 -5.01 1.83
C ARG A 21 -8.45 -4.69 2.35
N ALA A 22 -7.43 -5.38 1.84
CA ALA A 22 -6.03 -5.12 2.20
C ALA A 22 -5.63 -3.69 1.78
N PHE A 23 -6.02 -3.28 0.58
CA PHE A 23 -5.77 -1.94 0.06
C PHE A 23 -6.46 -0.87 0.88
N ASP A 24 -7.77 -0.98 1.12
CA ASP A 24 -8.54 0.02 1.86
C ASP A 24 -8.02 0.20 3.29
N SER A 25 -7.66 -0.91 3.93
CA SER A 25 -7.08 -0.91 5.28
C SER A 25 -5.71 -0.21 5.30
N ALA A 26 -4.81 -0.56 4.37
CA ALA A 26 -3.50 0.07 4.25
C ALA A 26 -3.63 1.57 3.92
N TRP A 27 -4.53 1.92 3.01
CA TRP A 27 -4.77 3.31 2.63
C TRP A 27 -5.29 4.15 3.80
N LYS A 28 -6.20 3.58 4.60
CA LYS A 28 -6.73 4.24 5.80
C LYS A 28 -5.64 4.47 6.86
N GLU A 29 -4.79 3.47 7.10
CA GLU A 29 -3.65 3.60 8.02
C GLU A 29 -2.67 4.67 7.56
N LEU A 30 -2.33 4.70 6.26
CA LEU A 30 -1.43 5.69 5.69
C LEU A 30 -2.00 7.10 5.72
N SER A 31 -3.31 7.24 5.45
CA SER A 31 -4.02 8.52 5.55
C SER A 31 -4.08 9.03 7.00
N ALA A 32 -4.24 8.13 7.98
CA ALA A 32 -4.26 8.46 9.40
C ALA A 32 -2.89 8.91 9.95
N GLN A 33 -1.79 8.49 9.31
CA GLN A 33 -0.43 8.92 9.66
C GLN A 33 -0.11 10.37 9.28
N GLY A 34 -1.06 11.08 8.66
CA GLY A 34 -0.89 12.51 8.33
C GLY A 34 0.15 12.73 7.23
N VAL A 35 0.23 11.80 6.27
CA VAL A 35 1.00 12.01 5.04
C VAL A 35 0.34 13.17 4.29
N GLU A 36 0.85 14.38 4.51
CA GLU A 36 0.50 15.59 3.75
C GLU A 36 0.99 15.39 2.31
N MET A 37 0.14 14.81 1.48
CA MET A 37 0.38 14.67 0.05
C MET A 37 0.05 16.01 -0.61
N ASN A 38 1.07 16.73 -1.04
CA ASN A 38 0.95 18.10 -1.53
C ASN A 38 0.41 18.18 -2.97
N SER A 39 0.24 17.04 -3.66
CA SER A 39 -0.22 16.97 -5.04
C SER A 39 -1.09 15.73 -5.29
N GLU A 40 -2.10 15.89 -6.16
CA GLU A 40 -2.90 14.79 -6.69
C GLU A 40 -2.05 13.72 -7.38
N GLU A 41 -0.94 14.12 -8.01
CA GLU A 41 0.00 13.19 -8.64
C GLU A 41 0.71 12.31 -7.60
N GLN A 42 1.00 12.86 -6.41
CA GLN A 42 1.58 12.10 -5.30
C GLN A 42 0.58 11.11 -4.72
N LEU A 43 -0.68 11.53 -4.55
CA LEU A 43 -1.79 10.65 -4.14
C LEU A 43 -1.95 9.49 -5.12
N ARG A 44 -1.98 9.77 -6.43
CA ARG A 44 -2.08 8.74 -7.47
C ARG A 44 -0.87 7.82 -7.45
N CYS A 45 0.35 8.35 -7.35
CA CYS A 45 1.57 7.55 -7.31
C CYS A 45 1.59 6.58 -6.11
N ILE A 46 1.25 7.06 -4.92
CA ILE A 46 1.24 6.25 -3.69
C ILE A 46 0.16 5.17 -3.78
N ARG A 47 -1.05 5.50 -4.24
CA ARG A 47 -2.12 4.52 -4.44
C ARG A 47 -1.73 3.44 -5.44
N THR A 48 -1.19 3.83 -6.59
CA THR A 48 -0.76 2.85 -7.61
C THR A 48 0.31 1.92 -7.07
N LYS A 49 1.31 2.46 -6.35
CA LYS A 49 2.38 1.63 -5.77
C LYS A 49 1.91 0.72 -4.66
N LEU A 50 0.99 1.20 -3.81
CA LEU A 50 0.37 0.37 -2.78
C LEU A 50 -0.36 -0.81 -3.42
N ALA A 51 -1.19 -0.56 -4.45
CA ALA A 51 -1.90 -1.60 -5.17
C ALA A 51 -0.96 -2.59 -5.87
N GLN A 52 0.09 -2.10 -6.54
CA GLN A 52 1.08 -2.95 -7.23
C GLN A 52 1.75 -3.92 -6.26
N ARG A 53 2.21 -3.45 -5.09
CA ARG A 53 2.85 -4.33 -4.11
C ARG A 53 1.89 -5.37 -3.57
N ILE A 54 0.68 -4.97 -3.18
CA ILE A 54 -0.34 -5.91 -2.69
C ILE A 54 -0.59 -6.99 -3.75
N MET A 55 -0.68 -6.62 -5.03
CA MET A 55 -0.83 -7.58 -6.13
C MET A 55 0.40 -8.47 -6.32
N GLU A 56 1.63 -7.94 -6.26
CA GLU A 56 2.87 -8.71 -6.37
C GLU A 56 2.92 -9.82 -5.31
N TYR A 57 2.70 -9.49 -4.03
CA TYR A 57 2.68 -10.50 -2.97
C TYR A 57 1.54 -11.50 -3.12
N ALA A 58 0.38 -11.06 -3.62
CA ALA A 58 -0.71 -11.97 -3.90
C ALA A 58 -0.42 -12.92 -5.08
N THR A 59 0.37 -12.47 -6.08
CA THR A 59 0.86 -13.35 -7.14
C THR A 59 1.94 -14.32 -6.67
N GLU A 60 2.67 -13.99 -5.60
CA GLU A 60 3.66 -14.88 -4.96
C GLU A 60 3.01 -15.93 -4.05
N GLY A 61 1.69 -15.86 -3.82
CA GLY A 61 0.90 -16.84 -3.07
C GLY A 61 0.46 -16.41 -1.67
N GLU A 62 0.66 -15.14 -1.29
CA GLU A 62 0.12 -14.59 -0.05
C GLU A 62 -1.35 -14.19 -0.23
N HIS A 63 -2.22 -14.70 0.64
CA HIS A 63 -3.67 -14.43 0.57
C HIS A 63 -4.21 -13.85 1.88
N GLY A 64 -3.39 -13.77 2.92
CA GLY A 64 -3.77 -13.14 4.18
C GLY A 64 -3.93 -11.64 4.03
N VAL A 65 -5.15 -11.13 4.18
CA VAL A 65 -5.46 -9.69 4.11
C VAL A 65 -4.54 -8.85 5.03
N GLY A 66 -4.22 -9.37 6.22
CA GLY A 66 -3.30 -8.73 7.15
C GLY A 66 -1.86 -8.64 6.63
N HIS A 67 -1.36 -9.73 6.06
CA HIS A 67 0.00 -9.80 5.50
C HIS A 67 0.12 -8.93 4.25
N LEU A 68 -0.85 -9.01 3.34
CA LEU A 68 -0.93 -8.18 2.14
C LEU A 68 -0.90 -6.68 2.49
N LYS A 69 -1.64 -6.28 3.52
CA LYS A 69 -1.62 -4.91 4.06
C LYS A 69 -0.22 -4.52 4.56
N GLU A 70 0.40 -5.35 5.40
CA GLU A 70 1.72 -5.08 5.98
C GLU A 70 2.79 -4.95 4.89
N PHE A 71 2.82 -5.86 3.92
CA PHE A 71 3.75 -5.81 2.80
C PHE A 71 3.51 -4.61 1.88
N GLY A 72 2.26 -4.24 1.65
CA GLY A 72 1.89 -3.01 0.94
C GLY A 72 2.48 -1.76 1.61
N LEU A 73 2.41 -1.71 2.95
CA LEU A 73 2.92 -0.58 3.74
C LEU A 73 4.45 -0.56 3.90
N GLN A 74 5.12 -1.72 4.00
CA GLN A 74 6.58 -1.80 4.17
C GLN A 74 7.36 -1.14 3.02
N GLY A 75 6.77 -1.08 1.82
CA GLY A 75 7.41 -0.48 0.65
C GLY A 75 7.33 1.04 0.52
N LEU A 76 6.52 1.69 1.34
CA LEU A 76 6.17 3.12 1.22
C LEU A 76 7.13 4.11 1.91
N PRO A 77 7.84 3.79 3.02
CA PRO A 77 8.69 4.75 3.72
C PRO A 77 9.81 5.34 2.84
N HIS A 78 10.34 4.55 1.90
CA HIS A 78 11.43 4.97 1.01
C HIS A 78 10.98 5.93 -0.10
N LEU A 79 9.68 5.94 -0.42
CA LEU A 79 9.11 6.75 -1.50
C LEU A 79 8.53 8.07 -0.98
N CYS A 80 8.11 8.09 0.29
CA CYS A 80 7.64 9.27 0.99
C CYS A 80 8.79 10.21 1.40
N ALA A 81 10.03 9.71 1.52
CA ALA A 81 11.18 10.49 1.97
C ALA A 81 11.58 11.67 1.03
N HIS A 82 11.13 11.68 -0.22
CA HIS A 82 11.46 12.74 -1.20
C HIS A 82 10.44 13.90 -1.27
N GLY A 83 9.37 13.89 -0.47
CA GLY A 83 8.37 14.96 -0.49
C GLY A 83 7.43 15.04 0.72
N VAL A 84 7.50 14.08 1.64
CA VAL A 84 6.69 14.08 2.85
C VAL A 84 7.49 14.79 3.93
N ARG A 85 7.17 16.07 4.14
CA ARG A 85 7.34 16.65 5.47
C ARG A 85 6.40 15.86 6.37
N LEU A 86 6.95 14.94 7.16
CA LEU A 86 6.27 14.49 8.38
C LEU A 86 5.97 15.77 9.16
N SER A 87 4.72 16.22 9.14
CA SER A 87 4.31 17.35 9.94
C SER A 87 4.57 16.94 11.39
N LYS A 88 5.60 17.55 12.00
CA LYS A 88 5.85 17.45 13.43
C LYS A 88 4.66 18.10 14.10
N ARG A 89 3.56 17.37 14.25
CA ARG A 89 2.49 17.77 15.14
C ARG A 89 3.04 17.59 16.55
N SER A 90 3.65 18.68 16.99
CA SER A 90 4.08 18.98 18.34
C SER A 90 3.11 18.36 19.34
N ARG A 91 3.47 17.21 19.93
CA ARG A 91 2.91 16.81 21.21
C ARG A 91 3.50 17.74 22.26
N ARG A 92 2.97 18.96 22.31
CA ARG A 92 3.07 19.81 23.49
C ARG A 92 2.30 19.10 24.61
N SER A 93 3.02 18.89 25.70
CA SER A 93 2.52 18.92 27.08
C SER A 93 1.69 17.73 27.56
N PHE A 94 2.37 16.76 28.16
CA PHE A 94 1.87 16.12 29.39
C PHE A 94 2.92 16.28 30.47
N LEU A 95 2.86 17.44 31.13
CA LEU A 95 3.36 17.64 32.49
C LEU A 95 2.21 18.31 33.25
N SER A 96 1.48 17.51 34.01
CA SER A 96 0.79 17.87 35.26
C SER A 96 0.48 16.57 35.98
#